data_AF-A0A2U1LDJ9-F1
#
_entry.id   AF-A0A2U1LDJ9-F1
#
_cell.length_a   1.000
_cell.length_b   1.000
_cell.length_c   1.000
_cell.angle_alpha   90.00
_cell.angle_beta   90.00
_cell.angle_gamma   90.00
#
_symmetry.space_group_name_H-M   'P 1'
#
loop_
_entity.id
_entity.type
_entity.pdbx_description
1 polymer ?
#
loop_
_entity_poly.entity_id
_entity_poly.type
_entity_poly.pdbx_seq_one_letter_code
_entity_poly.pdbx_strand_id
1 'polypeptide(L)'
;MSLSKVENRELSSRKDLDVIISERECFELSGPSHLTSIDWSNADHRRSAAACFVQGVYIIERDRQENRQQSEALAPPWWNFLQFDLHSQLIDDADSCVFGAIYKSKHPPSQDIPSYVVAFRGTLTKGNAFTRDLELDIHIIKNGLHQTSRFETAMQAVKNLVASQTSKSNIWVTGHSLGSAMALLAGKRMAKEKIFLDSYLFNPPFLSAPLENIENPNIKHGIRIASSFLTAGLAVAAKIKNANQQRNTTPEDSFLALAGWSPCLYVNPMDHICSEYIGYFEHRKKMDEIGAGGIERLATQHSISGVFLNAIGKESHEALHLLPSANLTINLSPAIDFKDAHGIHQWWRCDQKLETRVYS
;
A
#
# COMPACT_ATOMS: atom_id res chain seq x y z
N MET A 1 55.49 38.24 -3.64
CA MET A 1 54.10 38.58 -3.99
C MET A 1 53.89 38.08 -5.41
N SER A 2 53.24 36.95 -5.71
CA SER A 2 51.79 36.78 -5.70
C SER A 2 51.48 35.37 -6.26
N LEU A 3 51.42 34.35 -5.41
CA LEU A 3 50.92 33.02 -5.77
C LEU A 3 49.84 32.51 -4.80
N SER A 4 49.64 33.16 -3.65
CA SER A 4 48.70 32.75 -2.60
C SER A 4 47.28 33.32 -2.72
N LYS A 5 46.96 34.06 -3.80
CA LYS A 5 45.62 34.66 -4.00
C LYS A 5 44.75 33.97 -5.04
N VAL A 6 45.29 33.05 -5.84
CA VAL A 6 44.53 32.37 -6.90
C VAL A 6 43.95 31.03 -6.41
N GLU A 7 44.69 30.26 -5.59
CA GLU A 7 44.18 29.00 -5.02
C GLU A 7 43.04 29.18 -4.00
N ASN A 8 43.00 30.30 -3.28
CA ASN A 8 41.92 30.56 -2.32
C ASN A 8 40.60 31.04 -2.97
N ARG A 9 40.60 31.38 -4.27
CA ARG A 9 39.35 31.69 -4.99
C ARG A 9 38.74 30.46 -5.66
N GLU A 10 39.55 29.47 -6.03
CA GLU A 10 39.02 28.20 -6.56
C GLU A 10 38.53 27.26 -5.46
N LEU A 11 39.15 27.27 -4.27
CA LEU A 11 38.67 26.47 -3.13
C LEU A 11 37.37 27.00 -2.50
N SER A 12 37.03 28.27 -2.73
CA SER A 12 35.78 28.90 -2.27
C SER A 12 34.61 28.68 -3.23
N SER A 13 34.81 28.09 -4.41
CA SER A 13 33.74 27.88 -5.40
C SER A 13 33.25 26.42 -5.52
N ARG A 14 33.73 25.52 -4.66
CA ARG A 14 33.41 24.07 -4.69
C ARG A 14 32.52 23.58 -3.54
N LYS A 15 31.81 24.47 -2.84
CA LYS A 15 30.92 24.07 -1.73
C LYS A 15 29.44 24.44 -1.85
N ASP A 16 29.01 25.05 -2.95
CA ASP A 16 27.59 25.37 -3.18
C ASP A 16 27.09 24.71 -4.48
N LEU A 17 27.09 23.37 -4.53
CA LEU A 17 25.94 22.72 -5.14
C LEU A 17 24.97 22.51 -4.01
N ASP A 18 24.09 23.49 -3.78
CA ASP A 18 22.87 23.27 -3.01
C ASP A 18 22.17 22.06 -3.64
N VAL A 19 22.31 20.90 -3.00
CA VAL A 19 21.39 19.80 -3.21
C VAL A 19 20.06 20.38 -2.76
N ILE A 20 19.25 20.84 -3.72
CA ILE A 20 17.93 21.41 -3.44
C ILE A 20 17.14 20.30 -2.73
N ILE A 21 17.06 20.42 -1.41
CA ILE A 21 16.27 19.52 -0.58
C ILE A 21 14.82 19.76 -0.98
N SER A 22 14.15 18.72 -1.46
CA SER A 22 12.73 18.81 -1.75
C SER A 22 11.97 19.17 -0.47
N GLU A 23 11.06 20.15 -0.51
CA GLU A 23 10.22 20.51 0.64
C GLU A 23 9.48 19.29 1.21
N ARG A 24 9.16 18.30 0.35
CA ARG A 24 8.52 17.03 0.72
C ARG A 24 9.37 16.13 1.62
N GLU A 25 10.68 16.34 1.66
CA GLU A 25 11.59 15.61 2.56
C GLU A 25 11.60 16.22 3.97
N CYS A 26 11.33 17.52 4.08
CA CYS A 26 11.37 18.24 5.34
C CYS A 26 10.02 18.14 6.06
N PHE A 27 10.04 17.55 7.25
CA PHE A 27 8.84 17.41 8.09
C PHE A 27 8.22 18.77 8.46
N GLU A 28 9.03 19.78 8.79
CA GLU A 28 8.52 21.10 9.18
C GLU A 28 7.79 21.83 8.04
N LEU A 29 8.13 21.52 6.79
CA LEU A 29 7.54 22.16 5.61
C LEU A 29 6.35 21.36 5.05
N SER A 30 6.47 20.03 5.03
CA SER A 30 5.51 19.16 4.34
C SER A 30 4.76 18.20 5.26
N GLY A 31 5.15 18.06 6.53
CA GLY A 31 4.46 17.22 7.51
C GLY A 31 3.10 17.80 7.92
N PRO A 32 2.31 17.04 8.71
CA PRO A 32 1.00 17.49 9.17
C PRO A 32 1.10 18.53 10.30
N SER A 33 1.65 19.70 10.01
CA SER A 33 1.88 20.79 10.97
C SER A 33 0.60 21.34 11.62
N HIS A 34 -0.55 21.09 11.00
CA HIS A 34 -1.87 21.41 11.56
C HIS A 34 -2.27 20.50 12.73
N LEU A 35 -1.61 19.34 12.90
CA LEU A 35 -1.83 18.45 14.04
C LEU A 35 -0.84 18.84 15.15
N THR A 36 -1.35 19.31 16.29
CA THR A 36 -0.51 19.58 17.48
C THR A 36 -0.33 18.34 18.36
N SER A 37 -1.26 17.39 18.27
CA SER A 37 -1.23 16.09 18.95
C SER A 37 -2.03 15.05 18.18
N ILE A 38 -1.67 13.78 18.29
CA ILE A 38 -2.41 12.68 17.67
C ILE A 38 -3.51 12.19 18.60
N ASP A 39 -4.76 12.33 18.17
CA ASP A 39 -5.89 11.61 18.74
C ASP A 39 -6.00 10.25 18.06
N TRP A 40 -5.56 9.20 18.76
CA TRP A 40 -5.55 7.84 18.23
C TRP A 40 -6.95 7.22 18.09
N SER A 41 -8.00 7.85 18.64
CA SER A 41 -9.39 7.45 18.40
C SER A 41 -9.93 8.01 17.08
N ASN A 42 -9.33 9.09 16.57
CA ASN A 42 -9.76 9.78 15.36
C ASN A 42 -9.19 9.12 14.09
N ALA A 43 -10.07 8.68 13.18
CA ALA A 43 -9.68 8.00 11.95
C ALA A 43 -8.80 8.86 11.00
N ASP A 44 -9.01 10.18 10.96
CA ASP A 44 -8.20 11.11 10.15
C ASP A 44 -6.80 11.28 10.73
N HIS A 45 -6.67 11.36 12.04
CA HIS A 45 -5.37 11.41 12.71
C HIS A 45 -4.59 10.11 12.52
N ARG A 46 -5.26 8.95 12.65
CA ARG A 46 -4.65 7.64 12.39
C ARG A 46 -4.19 7.49 10.94
N ARG A 47 -4.99 7.95 9.97
CA ARG A 47 -4.57 8.00 8.55
C ARG A 47 -3.31 8.85 8.38
N SER A 48 -3.31 10.08 8.89
CA SER A 48 -2.17 10.99 8.79
C SER A 48 -0.91 10.38 9.43
N ALA A 49 -1.04 9.79 10.62
CA ALA A 49 0.05 9.10 11.31
C ALA A 49 0.59 7.91 10.49
N ALA A 50 -0.30 7.06 9.96
CA ALA A 50 0.08 5.92 9.12
C ALA A 50 0.82 6.35 7.85
N ALA A 51 0.43 7.46 7.23
CA ALA A 51 1.11 8.03 6.07
C ALA A 51 2.47 8.66 6.46
N CYS A 52 2.59 9.31 7.62
CA CYS A 52 3.86 9.81 8.15
C CYS A 52 4.89 8.70 8.38
N PHE A 53 4.49 7.54 8.91
CA PHE A 53 5.41 6.40 9.06
C PHE A 53 5.95 5.93 7.71
N VAL A 54 5.10 5.87 6.67
CA VAL A 54 5.52 5.52 5.32
C VAL A 54 6.47 6.57 4.73
N GLN A 55 6.19 7.85 4.93
CA GLN A 55 7.08 8.92 4.52
C GLN A 55 8.43 8.85 5.24
N GLY A 56 8.44 8.50 6.52
CA GLY A 56 9.66 8.22 7.27
C GLY A 56 10.55 7.19 6.57
N VAL A 57 9.98 6.09 6.05
CA VAL A 57 10.74 5.08 5.28
C VAL A 57 11.30 5.66 3.97
N TYR A 58 10.53 6.48 3.26
CA TYR A 58 11.02 7.19 2.07
C TYR A 58 12.23 8.06 2.41
N ILE A 59 12.19 8.80 3.52
CA ILE A 59 13.27 9.71 3.92
C ILE A 59 14.47 8.95 4.49
N ILE A 60 14.30 7.83 5.20
CA ILE A 60 15.42 6.96 5.62
C ILE A 60 16.27 6.56 4.41
N GLU A 61 15.62 6.12 3.33
CA GLU A 61 16.33 5.70 2.12
C GLU A 61 16.92 6.90 1.36
N ARG A 62 16.30 8.08 1.40
CA ARG A 62 16.91 9.31 0.84
C ARG A 62 18.13 9.75 1.62
N ASP A 63 18.05 9.75 2.95
CA ASP A 63 19.18 10.05 3.83
C ASP A 63 20.33 9.08 3.56
N ARG A 64 20.05 7.78 3.33
CA ARG A 64 21.06 6.81 2.89
C ARG A 64 21.67 7.17 1.53
N GLN A 65 20.86 7.47 0.52
CA GLN A 65 21.32 7.81 -0.85
C GLN A 65 22.18 9.07 -0.88
N GLU A 66 21.84 10.06 -0.07
CA GLU A 66 22.51 11.36 0.00
C GLU A 66 23.55 11.42 1.15
N ASN A 67 23.84 10.28 1.81
CA ASN A 67 24.77 10.14 2.94
C ASN A 67 24.51 11.09 4.13
N ARG A 68 23.25 11.45 4.37
CA ARG A 68 22.85 12.27 5.52
C ARG A 68 22.84 11.40 6.77
N GLN A 69 23.61 11.79 7.78
CA GLN A 69 23.77 11.03 9.03
C GLN A 69 23.50 11.92 10.24
N GLN A 70 23.01 11.31 11.33
CA GLN A 70 22.82 11.97 12.63
C GLN A 70 22.07 13.30 12.53
N SER A 71 22.73 14.44 12.76
CA SER A 71 22.13 15.78 12.74
C SER A 71 21.67 16.23 11.36
N GLU A 72 22.15 15.59 10.30
CA GLU A 72 21.76 15.90 8.91
C GLU A 72 20.57 15.04 8.44
N ALA A 73 20.20 14.00 9.20
CA ALA A 73 19.11 13.10 8.83
C ALA A 73 17.75 13.81 8.92
N LEU A 74 16.98 13.76 7.83
CA LEU A 74 15.65 14.37 7.74
C LEU A 74 14.54 13.40 8.14
N ALA A 75 14.83 12.11 8.23
CA ALA A 75 13.84 11.09 8.53
C ALA A 75 13.28 11.14 9.97
N PRO A 76 14.08 11.35 11.04
CA PRO A 76 13.60 11.20 12.42
C PRO A 76 12.36 11.99 12.83
N PRO A 77 12.18 13.26 12.41
CA PRO A 77 10.97 14.02 12.71
C PRO A 77 9.65 13.32 12.32
N TRP A 78 9.64 12.53 11.24
CA TRP A 78 8.43 11.87 10.72
C TRP A 78 7.79 10.86 11.67
N TRP A 79 8.55 10.26 12.58
CA TRP A 79 8.02 9.36 13.63
C TRP A 79 8.19 9.92 15.05
N ASN A 80 9.17 10.81 15.28
CA ASN A 80 9.35 11.44 16.58
C ASN A 80 8.14 12.30 16.98
N PHE A 81 7.56 13.03 16.04
CA PHE A 81 6.32 13.80 16.25
C PHE A 81 5.17 12.91 16.78
N LEU A 82 5.10 11.66 16.30
CA LEU A 82 4.09 10.68 16.68
C LEU A 82 4.39 9.99 18.02
N GLN A 83 5.52 10.30 18.68
CA GLN A 83 6.03 9.63 19.88
C GLN A 83 6.41 8.16 19.65
N PHE A 84 7.12 7.88 18.55
CA PHE A 84 7.69 6.56 18.25
C PHE A 84 9.22 6.64 18.18
N ASP A 85 9.87 5.47 18.24
CA ASP A 85 11.28 5.27 17.91
C ASP A 85 11.40 4.31 16.72
N LEU A 86 12.45 4.49 15.91
CA LEU A 86 12.83 3.51 14.90
C LEU A 86 13.39 2.26 15.59
N HIS A 87 12.70 1.14 15.48
CA HIS A 87 13.10 -0.13 16.06
C HIS A 87 14.06 -0.90 15.15
N SER A 88 13.71 -1.03 13.86
CA SER A 88 14.55 -1.68 12.87
C SER A 88 14.27 -1.17 11.45
N GLN A 89 15.26 -1.27 10.58
CA GLN A 89 15.11 -1.03 9.14
C GLN A 89 14.99 -2.38 8.43
N LEU A 90 14.17 -2.42 7.38
CA LEU A 90 14.05 -3.56 6.48
C LEU A 90 14.82 -3.24 5.21
N ILE A 91 15.93 -3.94 5.02
CA ILE A 91 16.90 -3.72 3.95
C ILE A 91 16.78 -4.88 2.96
N ASP A 92 16.78 -4.56 1.67
CA ASP A 92 16.76 -5.58 0.63
C ASP A 92 18.18 -6.09 0.36
N ASP A 93 18.37 -7.41 0.40
CA ASP A 93 19.67 -8.03 0.19
C ASP A 93 20.17 -7.84 -1.26
N ALA A 94 19.25 -7.61 -2.21
CA ALA A 94 19.58 -7.50 -3.63
C ALA A 94 20.28 -6.17 -3.98
N ASP A 95 19.82 -5.05 -3.40
CA ASP A 95 20.32 -3.71 -3.74
C ASP A 95 20.67 -2.84 -2.52
N SER A 96 20.64 -3.41 -1.32
CA SER A 96 20.88 -2.71 -0.04
C SER A 96 19.96 -1.51 0.20
N CYS A 97 18.84 -1.42 -0.52
CA CYS A 97 17.89 -0.33 -0.30
C CYS A 97 17.04 -0.60 0.95
N VAL A 98 16.82 0.43 1.76
CA VAL A 98 15.80 0.39 2.81
C VAL A 98 14.44 0.47 2.13
N PHE A 99 13.61 -0.55 2.30
CA PHE A 99 12.26 -0.62 1.69
C PHE A 99 11.14 -0.61 2.74
N GLY A 100 11.47 -0.82 4.02
CA GLY A 100 10.54 -0.75 5.12
C GLY A 100 11.21 -0.41 6.45
N ALA A 101 10.41 -0.19 7.47
CA ALA A 101 10.87 0.02 8.83
C ALA A 101 9.84 -0.50 9.84
N ILE A 102 10.33 -0.87 11.02
CA ILE A 102 9.50 -1.14 12.19
C ILE A 102 9.69 0.01 13.17
N TYR A 103 8.59 0.61 13.58
CA TYR A 103 8.54 1.65 14.61
C TYR A 103 7.94 1.07 15.89
N LYS A 104 8.43 1.53 17.04
CA LYS A 104 7.95 1.16 18.37
C LYS A 104 7.41 2.38 19.11
N SER A 105 6.26 2.25 19.75
CA SER A 105 5.69 3.35 20.53
C SER A 105 6.52 3.66 21.77
N LYS A 106 6.66 4.95 22.08
CA LYS A 106 7.16 5.44 23.38
C LYS A 106 6.08 5.39 24.46
N HIS A 107 4.81 5.30 24.05
CA HIS A 107 3.70 5.19 24.98
C HIS A 107 3.63 3.77 25.59
N PRO A 108 3.11 3.65 26.82
CA PRO A 108 2.75 2.35 27.35
C PRO A 108 1.67 1.71 26.46
N PRO A 109 1.58 0.37 26.40
CA PRO A 109 0.55 -0.31 25.63
C PRO A 109 -0.84 0.20 26.01
N SER A 110 -1.57 0.68 25.01
CA SER A 110 -2.97 1.12 25.11
C SER A 110 -3.80 0.44 24.03
N GLN A 111 -5.11 0.40 24.19
CA GLN A 111 -5.99 -0.20 23.20
C GLN A 111 -6.01 0.58 21.88
N ASP A 112 -5.86 1.91 21.95
CA ASP A 112 -6.01 2.78 20.77
C ASP A 112 -4.66 3.14 20.11
N ILE A 113 -3.54 2.95 20.82
CA ILE A 113 -2.21 3.33 20.34
C ILE A 113 -1.46 2.07 19.89
N PRO A 114 -0.95 2.01 18.65
CA PRO A 114 -0.20 0.86 18.20
C PRO A 114 1.11 0.73 18.99
N SER A 115 1.38 -0.46 19.51
CA SER A 115 2.66 -0.78 20.14
C SER A 115 3.78 -0.78 19.09
N TYR A 116 3.46 -1.27 17.89
CA TYR A 116 4.38 -1.33 16.77
C TYR A 116 3.69 -0.99 15.45
N VAL A 117 4.44 -0.37 14.54
CA VAL A 117 4.01 -0.09 13.17
C VAL A 117 5.05 -0.62 12.21
N VAL A 118 4.64 -1.50 11.30
CA VAL A 118 5.47 -1.97 10.18
C VAL A 118 5.08 -1.15 8.95
N ALA A 119 6.00 -0.33 8.44
CA ALA A 119 5.75 0.56 7.31
C ALA A 119 6.59 0.15 6.09
N PHE A 120 5.99 0.22 4.90
CA PHE A 120 6.65 -0.08 3.63
C PHE A 120 6.51 1.08 2.64
N ARG A 121 7.63 1.52 2.07
CA ARG A 121 7.60 2.53 1.00
C ARG A 121 7.33 1.89 -0.37
N GLY A 122 6.88 2.71 -1.30
CA GLY A 122 6.86 2.36 -2.72
C GLY A 122 8.16 2.72 -3.44
N THR A 123 8.09 2.78 -4.77
CA THR A 123 9.22 3.07 -5.67
C THR A 123 9.78 4.47 -5.43
N LEU A 124 11.11 4.59 -5.43
CA LEU A 124 11.85 5.83 -5.20
C LEU A 124 12.44 6.33 -6.51
N THR A 125 11.74 7.23 -7.17
CA THR A 125 12.15 7.70 -8.50
C THR A 125 12.01 9.21 -8.60
N LYS A 126 13.01 9.84 -9.23
CA LYS A 126 13.07 11.30 -9.41
C LYS A 126 12.41 11.67 -10.75
N GLY A 127 11.54 12.69 -10.75
CA GLY A 127 11.05 13.33 -11.97
C GLY A 127 10.30 12.40 -12.92
N ASN A 128 10.69 12.40 -14.21
CA ASN A 128 9.94 11.75 -15.30
C ASN A 128 10.11 10.24 -15.38
N ALA A 129 11.14 9.68 -14.71
CA ALA A 129 11.32 8.23 -14.62
C ALA A 129 10.29 7.56 -13.71
N PHE A 130 9.62 8.34 -12.83
CA PHE A 130 8.72 7.81 -11.81
C PHE A 130 7.63 6.89 -12.36
N THR A 131 6.88 7.36 -13.36
CA THR A 131 5.76 6.59 -13.91
C THR A 131 6.25 5.31 -14.59
N ARG A 132 7.32 5.39 -15.39
CA ARG A 132 7.87 4.22 -16.11
C ARG A 132 8.37 3.14 -15.16
N ASP A 133 9.13 3.54 -14.15
CA ASP A 133 9.72 2.57 -13.22
C ASP A 133 8.64 1.96 -12.32
N LEU A 134 7.62 2.74 -11.94
CA LEU A 134 6.44 2.24 -11.25
C LEU A 134 5.65 1.22 -12.10
N GLU A 135 5.45 1.48 -13.39
CA GLU A 135 4.82 0.54 -14.31
C GLU A 135 5.62 -0.76 -14.46
N LEU A 136 6.94 -0.68 -14.55
CA LEU A 136 7.84 -1.84 -14.60
C LEU A 136 7.75 -2.65 -13.30
N ASP A 137 7.79 -1.99 -12.14
CA ASP A 137 7.63 -2.63 -10.84
C ASP A 137 6.27 -3.34 -10.74
N ILE A 138 5.19 -2.70 -11.20
CA ILE A 138 3.85 -3.31 -11.25
C ILE A 138 3.82 -4.53 -12.17
N HIS A 139 4.55 -4.50 -13.29
CA HIS A 139 4.65 -5.66 -14.16
C HIS A 139 5.35 -6.84 -13.46
N ILE A 140 6.42 -6.57 -12.69
CA ILE A 140 7.09 -7.58 -11.87
C ILE A 140 6.13 -8.14 -10.80
N ILE A 141 5.35 -7.28 -10.15
CA ILE A 141 4.31 -7.69 -9.19
C ILE A 141 3.32 -8.66 -9.84
N LYS A 142 2.78 -8.32 -11.02
CA LYS A 142 1.80 -9.13 -11.77
C LYS A 142 2.33 -10.53 -12.08
N ASN A 143 3.64 -10.64 -12.29
CA ASN A 143 4.31 -11.89 -12.65
C ASN A 143 4.81 -12.70 -11.45
N GLY A 144 4.73 -12.18 -10.22
CA GLY A 144 5.10 -12.96 -9.02
C GLY A 144 5.65 -12.16 -7.84
N LEU A 145 4.91 -11.18 -7.31
CA LEU A 145 5.35 -10.40 -6.13
C LEU A 145 5.80 -11.26 -4.93
N HIS A 146 5.09 -12.36 -4.69
CA HIS A 146 5.37 -13.29 -3.59
C HIS A 146 6.72 -14.00 -3.70
N GLN A 147 7.41 -13.87 -4.85
CA GLN A 147 8.69 -14.50 -5.13
C GLN A 147 9.86 -13.50 -4.99
N THR A 148 9.59 -12.23 -4.68
CA THR A 148 10.62 -11.21 -4.50
C THR A 148 11.26 -11.28 -3.11
N SER A 149 12.57 -10.98 -3.01
CA SER A 149 13.31 -10.93 -1.75
C SER A 149 12.66 -9.98 -0.73
N ARG A 150 12.35 -8.75 -1.16
CA ARG A 150 11.67 -7.73 -0.32
C ARG A 150 10.39 -8.25 0.29
N PHE A 151 9.60 -8.98 -0.49
CA PHE A 151 8.33 -9.49 0.00
C PHE A 151 8.52 -10.60 1.05
N GLU A 152 9.46 -11.52 0.84
CA GLU A 152 9.78 -12.53 1.84
C GLU A 152 10.33 -11.90 3.12
N THR A 153 11.25 -10.94 3.01
CA THR A 153 11.77 -10.19 4.16
C THR A 153 10.66 -9.41 4.88
N ALA A 154 9.75 -8.75 4.15
CA ALA A 154 8.58 -8.08 4.71
C ALA A 154 7.69 -9.05 5.50
N MET A 155 7.38 -10.21 4.91
CA MET A 155 6.54 -11.21 5.54
C MET A 155 7.19 -11.77 6.82
N GLN A 156 8.48 -12.11 6.75
CA GLN A 156 9.21 -12.62 7.89
C GLN A 156 9.26 -11.58 9.02
N ALA A 157 9.50 -10.30 8.70
CA ALA A 157 9.49 -9.22 9.67
C ALA A 157 8.13 -9.12 10.40
N VAL A 158 7.01 -9.14 9.66
CA VAL A 158 5.66 -9.09 10.23
C VAL A 158 5.39 -10.32 11.10
N LYS A 159 5.71 -11.52 10.60
CA LYS A 159 5.51 -12.79 11.35
C LYS A 159 6.33 -12.83 12.63
N ASN A 160 7.60 -12.47 12.57
CA ASN A 160 8.50 -12.47 13.72
C ASN A 160 8.03 -11.45 14.76
N LEU A 161 7.62 -10.25 14.32
CA LEU A 161 7.06 -9.26 15.21
C LEU A 161 5.79 -9.79 15.90
N VAL A 162 4.81 -10.28 15.13
CA VAL A 162 3.57 -10.85 15.67
C VAL A 162 3.82 -12.00 16.65
N ALA A 163 4.80 -12.87 16.36
CA ALA A 163 5.17 -13.98 17.24
C ALA A 163 5.85 -13.51 18.53
N SER A 164 6.57 -12.38 18.50
CA SER A 164 7.27 -11.82 19.65
C SER A 164 6.35 -11.07 20.64
N GLN A 165 5.13 -10.71 20.22
CA GLN A 165 4.22 -9.90 21.03
C GLN A 165 3.16 -10.75 21.75
N THR A 166 2.97 -10.47 23.04
CA THR A 166 1.94 -11.12 23.85
C THR A 166 0.53 -10.68 23.45
N SER A 167 0.37 -9.41 23.07
CA SER A 167 -0.86 -8.87 22.49
C SER A 167 -0.67 -8.56 21.02
N LYS A 168 -1.37 -9.29 20.16
CA LYS A 168 -1.33 -9.14 18.69
C LYS A 168 -2.23 -8.00 18.20
N SER A 169 -3.14 -7.50 19.05
CA SER A 169 -4.15 -6.50 18.68
C SER A 169 -3.61 -5.08 18.45
N ASN A 170 -2.31 -4.85 18.70
CA ASN A 170 -1.73 -3.50 18.72
C ASN A 170 -0.62 -3.33 17.67
N ILE A 171 -0.61 -4.15 16.62
CA ILE A 171 0.38 -4.07 15.54
C ILE A 171 -0.32 -3.51 14.30
N TRP A 172 0.24 -2.44 13.76
CA TRP A 172 -0.19 -1.86 12.49
C TRP A 172 0.72 -2.30 11.36
N VAL A 173 0.14 -2.47 10.18
CA VAL A 173 0.86 -2.57 8.92
C VAL A 173 0.41 -1.45 7.99
N THR A 174 1.36 -0.70 7.43
CA THR A 174 1.07 0.43 6.55
C THR A 174 1.98 0.41 5.34
N GLY A 175 1.50 0.91 4.21
CA GLY A 175 2.35 1.05 3.04
C GLY A 175 1.76 1.94 1.97
N HIS A 176 2.62 2.40 1.07
CA HIS A 176 2.25 3.22 -0.08
C HIS A 176 2.65 2.55 -1.40
N SER A 177 1.78 2.61 -2.41
CA SER A 177 2.06 2.11 -3.76
C SER A 177 2.51 0.63 -3.71
N LEU A 178 3.67 0.28 -4.26
CA LEU A 178 4.27 -1.05 -4.12
C LEU A 178 4.40 -1.51 -2.64
N GLY A 179 4.75 -0.60 -1.73
CA GLY A 179 4.77 -0.88 -0.28
C GLY A 179 3.39 -1.21 0.27
N SER A 180 2.34 -0.58 -0.25
CA SER A 180 0.96 -0.92 0.10
C SER A 180 0.57 -2.32 -0.37
N ALA A 181 1.08 -2.78 -1.52
CA ALA A 181 0.88 -4.17 -1.97
C ALA A 181 1.57 -5.18 -1.04
N MET A 182 2.76 -4.86 -0.54
CA MET A 182 3.47 -5.66 0.47
C MET A 182 2.68 -5.72 1.79
N ALA A 183 2.23 -4.57 2.29
CA ALA A 183 1.38 -4.46 3.47
C ALA A 183 0.08 -5.27 3.34
N LEU A 184 -0.58 -5.15 2.18
CA LEU A 184 -1.83 -5.86 1.86
C LEU A 184 -1.65 -7.38 1.89
N LEU A 185 -0.58 -7.90 1.30
CA LEU A 185 -0.28 -9.33 1.35
C LEU A 185 0.08 -9.81 2.74
N ALA A 186 0.87 -9.03 3.49
CA ALA A 186 1.18 -9.34 4.88
C ALA A 186 -0.11 -9.43 5.73
N GLY A 187 -0.98 -8.42 5.62
CA GLY A 187 -2.28 -8.41 6.27
C GLY A 187 -3.14 -9.61 5.87
N LYS A 188 -3.23 -9.94 4.57
CA LYS A 188 -3.95 -11.14 4.08
C LYS A 188 -3.42 -12.43 4.70
N ARG A 189 -2.10 -12.65 4.71
CA ARG A 189 -1.52 -13.86 5.28
C ARG A 189 -1.82 -13.97 6.78
N MET A 190 -1.72 -12.87 7.52
CA MET A 190 -2.06 -12.84 8.96
C MET A 190 -3.56 -13.07 9.20
N ALA A 191 -4.43 -12.47 8.40
CA ALA A 191 -5.87 -12.64 8.50
C ALA A 191 -6.31 -14.09 8.26
N LYS A 192 -5.65 -14.82 7.34
CA LYS A 192 -5.87 -16.26 7.14
C LYS A 192 -5.51 -17.09 8.37
N GLU A 193 -4.53 -16.64 9.15
CA GLU A 193 -4.15 -17.20 10.45
C GLU A 193 -5.01 -16.66 11.61
N LYS A 194 -6.11 -15.95 11.32
CA LYS A 194 -7.02 -15.31 12.29
C LYS A 194 -6.37 -14.22 13.15
N ILE A 195 -5.34 -13.58 12.60
CA ILE A 195 -4.66 -12.43 13.21
C ILE A 195 -5.00 -11.19 12.37
N PHE A 196 -5.91 -10.36 12.87
CA PHE A 196 -6.37 -9.17 12.15
C PHE A 196 -5.52 -7.96 12.52
N LEU A 197 -4.55 -7.66 11.67
CA LEU A 197 -3.71 -6.47 11.81
C LEU A 197 -4.48 -5.23 11.32
N ASP A 198 -4.43 -4.16 12.10
CA ASP A 198 -4.83 -2.84 11.61
C ASP A 198 -3.96 -2.48 10.41
N SER A 199 -4.60 -2.17 9.29
CA SER A 199 -3.94 -2.07 7.99
C SER A 199 -4.31 -0.76 7.32
N TYR A 200 -3.29 0.02 6.94
CA TYR A 200 -3.45 1.33 6.30
C TYR A 200 -2.77 1.30 4.93
N LEU A 201 -3.56 1.25 3.87
CA LEU A 201 -3.11 0.90 2.53
C LEU A 201 -3.28 2.10 1.60
N PHE A 202 -2.19 2.79 1.27
CA PHE A 202 -2.22 4.01 0.47
C PHE A 202 -1.90 3.73 -1.00
N ASN A 203 -2.85 4.03 -1.88
CA ASN A 203 -2.73 3.88 -3.33
C ASN A 203 -2.16 2.52 -3.77
N PRO A 204 -2.62 1.37 -3.23
CA PRO A 204 -2.12 0.08 -3.67
C PRO A 204 -2.45 -0.17 -5.15
N PRO A 205 -1.56 -0.83 -5.90
CA PRO A 205 -1.83 -1.19 -7.28
C PRO A 205 -2.99 -2.18 -7.41
N PHE A 206 -3.90 -1.89 -8.33
CA PHE A 206 -4.96 -2.80 -8.75
C PHE A 206 -4.54 -3.55 -10.02
N LEU A 207 -4.26 -4.84 -9.88
CA LEU A 207 -3.57 -5.61 -10.91
C LEU A 207 -4.45 -6.18 -12.03
N SER A 208 -5.59 -5.55 -12.32
CA SER A 208 -6.52 -5.98 -13.37
C SER A 208 -6.57 -4.98 -14.53
N ALA A 209 -7.39 -5.26 -15.55
CA ALA A 209 -7.62 -4.32 -16.63
C ALA A 209 -8.32 -3.04 -16.07
N PRO A 210 -7.83 -1.83 -16.39
CA PRO A 210 -8.38 -0.60 -15.84
C PRO A 210 -9.71 -0.23 -16.54
N LEU A 211 -10.84 -0.57 -15.90
CA LEU A 211 -12.20 -0.26 -16.39
C LEU A 211 -12.71 1.12 -15.96
N GLU A 212 -12.07 1.77 -14.98
CA GLU A 212 -12.33 3.15 -14.53
C GLU A 212 -12.00 4.19 -15.60
N ASN A 213 -11.13 3.87 -16.55
CA ASN A 213 -10.82 4.73 -17.69
C ASN A 213 -11.97 4.83 -18.71
N ILE A 214 -13.05 4.07 -18.53
CA ILE A 214 -14.24 4.13 -19.39
C ILE A 214 -15.17 5.23 -18.88
N GLU A 215 -15.32 6.31 -19.66
CA GLU A 215 -16.09 7.50 -19.30
C GLU A 215 -17.58 7.22 -19.03
N ASN A 216 -18.18 6.24 -19.71
CA ASN A 216 -19.60 5.97 -19.58
C ASN A 216 -19.88 4.98 -18.42
N PRO A 217 -20.55 5.42 -17.33
CA PRO A 217 -20.79 4.59 -16.16
C PRO A 217 -21.73 3.40 -16.45
N ASN A 218 -22.68 3.54 -17.37
CA ASN A 218 -23.60 2.47 -17.74
C ASN A 218 -22.91 1.36 -18.53
N ILE A 219 -22.00 1.74 -19.45
CA ILE A 219 -21.19 0.77 -20.21
C ILE A 219 -20.22 0.05 -19.28
N LYS A 220 -19.48 0.81 -18.46
CA LYS A 220 -18.57 0.28 -17.45
C LYS A 220 -19.25 -0.74 -16.53
N HIS A 221 -20.45 -0.40 -16.06
CA HIS A 221 -21.22 -1.28 -15.19
C HIS A 221 -21.75 -2.52 -15.93
N GLY A 222 -22.25 -2.37 -17.15
CA GLY A 222 -22.69 -3.49 -17.98
C GLY A 222 -21.57 -4.49 -18.26
N ILE A 223 -20.35 -4.00 -18.55
CA ILE A 223 -19.16 -4.84 -18.75
C ILE A 223 -18.82 -5.61 -17.46
N ARG A 224 -18.83 -4.97 -16.30
CA ARG A 224 -18.52 -5.63 -15.02
C ARG A 224 -19.52 -6.73 -14.68
N ILE A 225 -20.83 -6.48 -14.84
CA ILE A 225 -21.86 -7.51 -14.65
C ILE A 225 -21.63 -8.67 -15.62
N ALA A 226 -21.55 -8.40 -16.92
CA ALA A 226 -21.39 -9.47 -17.93
C ALA A 226 -20.13 -10.30 -17.67
N SER A 227 -19.02 -9.64 -17.32
CA SER A 227 -17.76 -10.28 -16.94
C SER A 227 -17.92 -11.18 -15.72
N SER A 228 -18.59 -10.72 -14.65
CA SER A 228 -18.82 -11.55 -13.45
C SER A 228 -19.63 -12.80 -13.76
N PHE A 229 -20.72 -12.68 -14.52
CA PHE A 229 -21.55 -13.84 -14.86
C PHE A 229 -20.81 -14.84 -15.75
N LEU A 230 -20.06 -14.37 -16.76
CA LEU A 230 -19.23 -15.23 -17.61
C LEU A 230 -18.20 -16.00 -16.77
N THR A 231 -17.51 -15.27 -15.89
CA THR A 231 -16.47 -15.80 -15.02
C THR A 231 -17.01 -16.85 -14.05
N ALA A 232 -18.14 -16.57 -13.40
CA ALA A 232 -18.82 -17.51 -12.53
C ALA A 232 -19.24 -18.78 -13.28
N GLY A 233 -19.79 -18.64 -14.50
CA GLY A 233 -20.15 -19.77 -15.35
C GLY A 233 -18.95 -20.67 -15.70
N LEU A 234 -17.80 -20.07 -16.03
CA LEU A 234 -16.55 -20.80 -16.29
C LEU A 234 -16.02 -21.49 -15.03
N ALA A 235 -16.09 -20.84 -13.87
CA ALA A 235 -15.68 -21.41 -12.58
C ALA A 235 -16.51 -22.65 -12.21
N VAL A 236 -17.83 -22.59 -12.39
CA VAL A 236 -18.74 -23.75 -12.20
C VAL A 236 -18.35 -24.89 -13.15
N ALA A 237 -18.14 -24.60 -14.43
CA ALA A 237 -17.76 -25.60 -15.42
C ALA A 237 -16.41 -26.26 -15.10
N ALA A 238 -15.42 -25.50 -14.63
CA ALA A 238 -14.12 -26.01 -14.19
C ALA A 238 -14.25 -26.90 -12.94
N LYS A 239 -15.07 -26.50 -11.95
CA LYS A 239 -15.35 -27.29 -10.73
C LYS A 239 -16.02 -28.63 -11.07
N ILE A 240 -16.93 -28.65 -12.03
CA ILE A 240 -17.58 -29.89 -12.53
C ILE A 240 -16.57 -30.80 -13.23
N LYS A 241 -15.65 -30.26 -14.04
CA LYS A 241 -14.60 -31.04 -14.70
C LYS A 241 -13.56 -31.63 -13.73
N ASN A 242 -13.27 -30.93 -12.63
CA ASN A 242 -12.19 -31.27 -11.70
C ASN A 242 -12.66 -32.03 -10.44
N ALA A 243 -13.86 -32.62 -10.45
CA ALA A 243 -14.46 -33.29 -9.29
C ALA A 243 -13.71 -34.53 -8.74
N ASN A 244 -12.58 -34.94 -9.34
CA ASN A 244 -11.81 -36.13 -8.96
C ASN A 244 -10.46 -35.87 -8.25
N GLN A 245 -10.11 -34.62 -7.89
CA GLN A 245 -8.89 -34.34 -7.10
C GLN A 245 -9.22 -33.78 -5.71
N GLN A 246 -8.77 -34.50 -4.68
CA GLN A 246 -9.01 -34.22 -3.26
C GLN A 246 -8.33 -32.93 -2.75
N ARG A 247 -9.11 -32.18 -1.96
CA ARG A 247 -8.76 -31.33 -0.79
C ARG A 247 -7.36 -30.70 -0.76
N ASN A 248 -7.25 -29.54 -1.38
CA ASN A 248 -6.53 -28.40 -0.80
C ASN A 248 -7.56 -27.28 -0.58
N THR A 249 -7.37 -26.45 0.45
CA THR A 249 -8.26 -25.34 0.88
C THR A 249 -8.96 -24.68 -0.30
N THR A 250 -10.29 -24.70 -0.31
CA THR A 250 -11.04 -24.16 -1.44
C THR A 250 -10.87 -22.64 -1.50
N PRO A 251 -10.89 -22.01 -2.70
CA PRO A 251 -10.89 -20.55 -2.82
C PRO A 251 -12.00 -19.87 -1.99
N GLU A 252 -13.13 -20.56 -1.80
CA GLU A 252 -14.22 -20.15 -0.91
C GLU A 252 -13.77 -20.01 0.56
N ASP A 253 -12.97 -20.96 1.06
CA ASP A 253 -12.42 -20.93 2.42
C ASP A 253 -11.45 -19.77 2.63
N SER A 254 -10.63 -19.45 1.62
CA SER A 254 -9.64 -18.36 1.69
C SER A 254 -10.29 -16.97 1.68
N PHE A 255 -11.34 -16.76 0.87
CA PHE A 255 -12.05 -15.48 0.84
C PHE A 255 -12.86 -15.25 2.11
N LEU A 256 -13.53 -16.30 2.63
CA LEU A 256 -14.22 -16.26 3.91
C LEU A 256 -13.27 -16.06 5.09
N ALA A 257 -12.05 -16.61 5.03
CA ALA A 257 -11.05 -16.40 6.06
C ALA A 257 -10.66 -14.93 6.21
N LEU A 258 -10.73 -14.15 5.12
CA LEU A 258 -10.44 -12.72 5.08
C LEU A 258 -11.62 -11.83 5.51
N ALA A 259 -12.85 -12.35 5.58
CA ALA A 259 -14.04 -11.51 5.81
C ALA A 259 -14.01 -10.75 7.16
N GLY A 260 -13.34 -11.31 8.17
CA GLY A 260 -13.15 -10.67 9.47
C GLY A 260 -12.10 -9.56 9.49
N TRP A 261 -11.32 -9.38 8.42
CA TRP A 261 -10.28 -8.37 8.31
C TRP A 261 -10.71 -7.22 7.39
N SER A 262 -10.91 -6.03 7.95
CA SER A 262 -11.29 -4.83 7.20
C SER A 262 -10.13 -3.82 7.17
N PRO A 263 -9.27 -3.84 6.14
CA PRO A 263 -8.21 -2.85 5.99
C PRO A 263 -8.77 -1.46 5.66
N CYS A 264 -8.09 -0.42 6.13
CA CYS A 264 -8.30 0.95 5.66
C CYS A 264 -7.59 1.13 4.32
N LEU A 265 -8.37 1.39 3.27
CA LEU A 265 -7.90 1.48 1.90
C LEU A 265 -8.08 2.89 1.38
N TYR A 266 -6.99 3.57 1.04
CA TYR A 266 -6.97 4.97 0.64
C TYR A 266 -6.64 5.06 -0.85
N VAL A 267 -7.55 5.65 -1.63
CA VAL A 267 -7.44 5.71 -3.10
C VAL A 267 -7.80 7.08 -3.65
N ASN A 268 -7.25 7.41 -4.81
CA ASN A 268 -7.57 8.64 -5.53
C ASN A 268 -8.16 8.32 -6.91
N PRO A 269 -9.30 8.89 -7.33
CA PRO A 269 -9.86 8.65 -8.65
C PRO A 269 -8.94 9.07 -9.81
N MET A 270 -8.07 10.08 -9.61
CA MET A 270 -7.09 10.53 -10.60
C MET A 270 -5.82 9.65 -10.65
N ASP A 271 -5.74 8.65 -9.77
CA ASP A 271 -4.69 7.65 -9.76
C ASP A 271 -5.18 6.36 -10.46
N HIS A 272 -4.83 6.22 -11.73
CA HIS A 272 -5.19 5.06 -12.56
C HIS A 272 -4.58 3.74 -12.08
N ILE A 273 -3.64 3.76 -11.11
CA ILE A 273 -3.06 2.55 -10.53
C ILE A 273 -3.97 1.96 -9.45
N CYS A 274 -4.67 2.78 -8.69
CA CYS A 274 -5.49 2.33 -7.55
C CYS A 274 -7.00 2.60 -7.70
N SER A 275 -7.43 3.50 -8.58
CA SER A 275 -8.84 3.91 -8.73
C SER A 275 -9.81 2.75 -9.00
N GLU A 276 -9.37 1.65 -9.62
CA GLU A 276 -10.19 0.45 -9.83
C GLU A 276 -10.78 -0.14 -8.54
N TYR A 277 -10.18 0.10 -7.36
CA TYR A 277 -10.78 -0.33 -6.10
C TYR A 277 -12.16 0.31 -5.86
N ILE A 278 -12.37 1.56 -6.29
CA ILE A 278 -13.68 2.25 -6.19
C ILE A 278 -14.73 1.42 -6.91
N GLY A 279 -14.43 1.13 -8.17
CA GLY A 279 -15.31 0.38 -9.03
C GLY A 279 -15.51 -1.09 -8.65
N TYR A 280 -14.46 -1.71 -8.13
CA TYR A 280 -14.50 -3.06 -7.57
C TYR A 280 -15.55 -3.11 -6.47
N PHE A 281 -15.43 -2.29 -5.42
CA PHE A 281 -16.34 -2.33 -4.28
C PHE A 281 -17.76 -1.86 -4.63
N GLU A 282 -17.93 -0.86 -5.50
CA GLU A 282 -19.25 -0.46 -6.00
C GLU A 282 -19.95 -1.58 -6.77
N HIS A 283 -19.21 -2.32 -7.60
CA HIS A 283 -19.75 -3.46 -8.33
C HIS A 283 -20.22 -4.56 -7.38
N ARG A 284 -19.44 -4.87 -6.34
CA ARG A 284 -19.81 -5.87 -5.33
C ARG A 284 -21.11 -5.50 -4.62
N LYS A 285 -21.18 -4.27 -4.11
CA LYS A 285 -22.38 -3.75 -3.45
C LYS A 285 -23.60 -3.86 -4.36
N LYS A 286 -23.48 -3.47 -5.63
CA LYS A 286 -24.59 -3.56 -6.58
C LYS A 286 -24.98 -5.01 -6.91
N MET A 287 -24.02 -5.92 -7.00
CA MET A 287 -24.30 -7.35 -7.18
C MET A 287 -25.06 -7.92 -5.98
N ASP A 288 -24.73 -7.50 -4.76
CA ASP A 288 -25.49 -7.86 -3.56
C ASP A 288 -26.92 -7.28 -3.61
N GLU A 289 -27.09 -6.01 -3.98
CA GLU A 289 -28.38 -5.32 -4.10
C GLU A 289 -29.34 -6.00 -5.09
N ILE A 290 -28.83 -6.57 -6.19
CA ILE A 290 -29.64 -7.30 -7.19
C ILE A 290 -29.81 -8.80 -6.88
N GLY A 291 -29.37 -9.26 -5.71
CA GLY A 291 -29.45 -10.67 -5.31
C GLY A 291 -28.43 -11.59 -6.02
N ALA A 292 -27.45 -11.02 -6.71
CA ALA A 292 -26.39 -11.73 -7.43
C ALA A 292 -25.05 -11.77 -6.66
N GLY A 293 -25.04 -11.43 -5.38
CA GLY A 293 -23.83 -11.42 -4.53
C GLY A 293 -23.05 -12.72 -4.53
N GLY A 294 -23.74 -13.87 -4.52
CA GLY A 294 -23.08 -15.19 -4.63
C GLY A 294 -22.34 -15.40 -5.96
N ILE A 295 -22.87 -14.85 -7.06
CA ILE A 295 -22.26 -14.92 -8.40
C ILE A 295 -21.02 -14.02 -8.44
N GLU A 296 -21.12 -12.82 -7.88
CA GLU A 296 -19.99 -11.90 -7.75
C GLU A 296 -18.87 -12.50 -6.92
N ARG A 297 -19.16 -13.04 -5.74
CA ARG A 297 -18.16 -13.71 -4.90
C ARG A 297 -17.44 -14.83 -5.62
N LEU A 298 -18.19 -15.67 -6.34
CA LEU A 298 -17.61 -16.75 -7.15
C LEU A 298 -16.74 -16.20 -8.28
N ALA A 299 -17.21 -15.16 -9.00
CA ALA A 299 -16.46 -14.55 -10.09
C ALA A 299 -15.17 -13.86 -9.62
N THR A 300 -15.25 -13.14 -8.50
CA THR A 300 -14.13 -12.40 -7.88
C THR A 300 -13.02 -13.36 -7.45
N GLN A 301 -13.36 -14.53 -6.88
CA GLN A 301 -12.37 -15.56 -6.53
C GLN A 301 -11.69 -16.20 -7.74
N HIS A 302 -12.31 -16.13 -8.91
CA HIS A 302 -11.89 -16.79 -10.13
C HIS A 302 -11.66 -15.76 -11.22
N SER A 303 -10.71 -14.82 -11.08
CA SER A 303 -10.45 -13.80 -12.12
C SER A 303 -10.36 -14.41 -13.53
N ILE A 304 -10.79 -13.71 -14.59
CA ILE A 304 -10.73 -14.21 -15.98
C ILE A 304 -9.32 -14.69 -16.34
N SER A 305 -8.30 -13.95 -15.91
CA SER A 305 -6.90 -14.34 -16.07
C SER A 305 -6.57 -15.62 -15.29
N GLY A 306 -7.04 -15.78 -14.05
CA GLY A 306 -6.84 -16.99 -13.25
C GLY A 306 -7.57 -18.22 -13.80
N VAL A 307 -8.78 -18.07 -14.32
CA VAL A 307 -9.54 -19.15 -14.97
C VAL A 307 -8.88 -19.56 -16.29
N PHE A 308 -8.44 -18.60 -17.10
CA PHE A 308 -7.74 -18.86 -18.36
C PHE A 308 -6.36 -19.51 -18.10
N LEU A 309 -5.61 -19.05 -17.11
CA LEU A 309 -4.30 -19.62 -16.71
C LEU A 309 -4.45 -21.05 -16.17
N ASN A 310 -5.43 -21.30 -15.31
CA ASN A 310 -5.71 -22.66 -14.81
C ASN A 310 -6.16 -23.60 -15.94
N ALA A 311 -6.91 -23.10 -16.94
CA ALA A 311 -7.32 -23.90 -18.09
C ALA A 311 -6.16 -24.32 -19.01
N ILE A 312 -5.04 -23.59 -18.99
CA ILE A 312 -3.81 -23.91 -19.73
C ILE A 312 -2.69 -24.51 -18.85
N GLY A 313 -3.01 -24.92 -17.62
CA GLY A 313 -2.08 -25.61 -16.71
C GLY A 313 -1.04 -24.70 -16.02
N LYS A 314 -1.28 -23.38 -15.96
CA LYS A 314 -0.47 -22.45 -15.16
C LYS A 314 -1.17 -22.16 -13.84
N GLU A 315 -0.45 -22.20 -12.73
CA GLU A 315 -1.01 -21.87 -11.42
C GLU A 315 -1.53 -20.44 -11.36
N SER A 316 -2.79 -20.26 -10.92
CA SER A 316 -3.34 -18.93 -10.64
C SER A 316 -2.78 -18.37 -9.33
N HIS A 317 -1.98 -17.31 -9.40
CA HIS A 317 -1.49 -16.61 -8.22
C HIS A 317 -2.62 -15.82 -7.51
N GLU A 318 -2.56 -15.71 -6.18
CA GLU A 318 -3.56 -15.01 -5.37
C GLU A 318 -3.67 -13.54 -5.81
N ALA A 319 -4.84 -13.14 -6.32
CA ALA A 319 -5.03 -11.79 -6.81
C ALA A 319 -5.03 -10.78 -5.64
N LEU A 320 -4.07 -9.86 -5.70
CA LEU A 320 -3.82 -8.83 -4.69
C LEU A 320 -5.06 -8.02 -4.33
N HIS A 321 -5.87 -7.66 -5.32
CA HIS A 321 -7.02 -6.80 -5.18
C HIS A 321 -8.28 -7.50 -4.63
N LEU A 322 -8.27 -8.83 -4.46
CA LEU A 322 -9.43 -9.56 -3.94
C LEU A 322 -9.57 -9.33 -2.44
N LEU A 323 -10.51 -8.48 -2.04
CA LEU A 323 -10.77 -8.13 -0.65
C LEU A 323 -12.26 -8.29 -0.34
N PRO A 324 -12.65 -9.14 0.62
CA PRO A 324 -14.05 -9.31 0.99
C PRO A 324 -14.63 -8.04 1.63
N SER A 325 -13.84 -7.34 2.42
CA SER A 325 -14.23 -6.14 3.16
C SER A 325 -13.11 -5.09 3.12
N ALA A 326 -13.48 -3.82 3.30
CA ALA A 326 -12.55 -2.70 3.46
C ALA A 326 -13.28 -1.44 3.97
N ASN A 327 -12.53 -0.58 4.66
CA ASN A 327 -12.90 0.81 4.89
C ASN A 327 -12.26 1.64 3.77
N LEU A 328 -12.99 1.84 2.67
CA LEU A 328 -12.51 2.57 1.50
C LEU A 328 -12.64 4.08 1.72
N THR A 329 -11.54 4.81 1.67
CA THR A 329 -11.52 6.28 1.71
C THR A 329 -11.04 6.81 0.37
N ILE A 330 -11.88 7.62 -0.27
CA ILE A 330 -11.65 8.21 -1.58
C ILE A 330 -11.26 9.67 -1.39
N ASN A 331 -10.11 10.06 -1.95
CA ASN A 331 -9.70 11.46 -1.97
C ASN A 331 -10.30 12.18 -3.19
N LEU A 332 -11.28 13.02 -2.95
CA LEU A 332 -11.98 13.83 -3.97
C LEU A 332 -11.37 15.23 -4.10
N SER A 333 -10.25 15.49 -3.43
CA SER A 333 -9.53 16.76 -3.58
C SER A 333 -8.96 16.86 -5.00
N PRO A 334 -8.97 18.04 -5.64
CA PRO A 334 -8.34 18.23 -6.94
C PRO A 334 -6.85 17.86 -6.88
N ALA A 335 -6.41 17.04 -7.83
CA ALA A 335 -4.99 16.71 -8.03
C ALA A 335 -4.50 17.37 -9.33
N ILE A 336 -3.27 17.88 -9.31
CA ILE A 336 -2.69 18.57 -10.49
C ILE A 336 -2.40 17.57 -11.61
N ASP A 337 -1.83 16.44 -11.24
CA ASP A 337 -1.44 15.37 -12.15
C ASP A 337 -1.50 14.01 -11.44
N PHE A 338 -1.15 12.96 -12.18
CA PHE A 338 -1.06 11.61 -11.65
C PHE A 338 -0.08 11.49 -10.47
N LYS A 339 1.06 12.21 -10.47
CA LYS A 339 2.05 12.11 -9.39
C LYS A 339 1.54 12.73 -8.10
N ASP A 340 0.77 13.81 -8.21
CA ASP A 340 0.07 14.41 -7.09
C ASP A 340 -1.05 13.49 -6.55
N ALA A 341 -1.84 12.92 -7.46
CA ALA A 341 -2.92 11.97 -7.13
C ALA A 341 -2.40 10.63 -6.58
N HIS A 342 -1.19 10.22 -6.94
CA HIS A 342 -0.57 9.00 -6.44
C HIS A 342 0.29 9.26 -5.20
N GLY A 343 0.80 10.48 -4.96
CA GLY A 343 1.76 10.74 -3.91
C GLY A 343 1.22 10.57 -2.48
N ILE A 344 2.06 10.05 -1.60
CA ILE A 344 1.71 9.82 -0.18
C ILE A 344 1.37 11.13 0.57
N HIS A 345 1.92 12.26 0.12
CA HIS A 345 1.77 13.57 0.76
C HIS A 345 0.34 14.09 0.77
N GLN A 346 -0.52 13.60 -0.12
CA GLN A 346 -1.91 14.01 -0.13
C GLN A 346 -2.63 13.58 1.16
N TRP A 347 -2.19 12.52 1.84
CA TRP A 347 -2.96 11.80 2.87
C TRP A 347 -2.92 12.39 4.28
N TRP A 348 -2.13 13.44 4.49
CA TRP A 348 -2.01 14.15 5.76
C TRP A 348 -2.27 15.66 5.61
N ARG A 349 -2.94 16.09 4.54
CA ARG A 349 -3.32 17.49 4.34
C ARG A 349 -4.56 17.85 5.18
N CYS A 350 -4.69 19.10 5.59
CA CYS A 350 -5.83 19.58 6.37
C CYS A 350 -7.06 19.94 5.51
N ASP A 351 -6.87 20.20 4.22
CA ASP A 351 -7.89 20.70 3.29
C ASP A 351 -8.49 19.61 2.40
N GLN A 352 -8.39 18.35 2.81
CA GLN A 352 -8.83 17.21 2.00
C GLN A 352 -10.35 17.08 1.98
N LYS A 353 -10.89 16.79 0.80
CA LYS A 353 -12.26 16.30 0.61
C LYS A 353 -12.24 14.79 0.56
N LEU A 354 -12.55 14.14 1.67
CA LEU A 354 -12.52 12.68 1.79
C LEU A 354 -13.92 12.11 1.89
N GLU A 355 -14.17 11.02 1.17
CA GLU A 355 -15.38 10.22 1.30
C GLU A 355 -15.01 8.82 1.78
N THR A 356 -15.56 8.38 2.92
CA THR A 356 -15.33 7.04 3.45
C THR A 356 -16.57 6.17 3.28
N ARG A 357 -16.37 4.97 2.74
CA ARG A 357 -17.38 3.93 2.52
C ARG A 357 -16.92 2.62 3.15
N VAL A 358 -17.81 1.97 3.88
CA VAL A 358 -17.55 0.67 4.52
C VAL A 358 -18.16 -0.43 3.66
N TYR A 359 -17.34 -1.42 3.31
CA TYR A 359 -17.75 -2.63 2.59
C TYR A 359 -17.44 -3.86 3.44
N SER A 360 -18.39 -4.78 3.55
CA SER A 360 -18.34 -5.96 4.43
C SER A 360 -18.63 -7.25 3.69
#